data_AF-A0A963JX38-F1
#
_entry.id   AF-A0A963JX38-F1
#
_cell.length_a   1.000
_cell.length_b   1.000
_cell.length_c   1.000
_cell.angle_alpha   90.00
_cell.angle_beta   90.00
_cell.angle_gamma   90.00
#
_symmetry.space_group_name_H-M   'P 1'
#
loop_
_entity.id
_entity.type
_entity.pdbx_description
1 polymer ?
#
loop_
_entity_poly.entity_id
_entity_poly.type
_entity_poly.pdbx_seq_one_letter_code
_entity_poly.pdbx_strand_id
1 'polypeptide(L)'
;MNNNKETERAELHKTIWRIANDLRGSVDGWDFKTYVLGVLFYRFISENLTNYLNEQERRAGNADFDYARLSDVDAEFGRAETVKEKGFYILPSELFANVRSGARHDANLNETLSHIFADIEGSATGSDSEEDIKGLFDDLDVNSSKLGPTVAKRNEKLVKLLDAIGDLPLASREGGFTESTIDLFGDAYEYLMQMYASTAGKSGGEFYTPQEVSELLARITVVGKSEVNKVYDPACGSGSLLL
;
A
#
# COMPACT_ATOMS: atom_id res chain seq x y z
N MET A 1 17.28 4.30 20.95
CA MET A 1 16.26 3.56 20.17
C MET A 1 15.47 4.46 19.21
N ASN A 2 15.47 5.80 19.32
CA ASN A 2 14.78 6.72 18.40
C ASN A 2 15.36 6.84 16.98
N ASN A 3 16.63 6.50 16.75
CA ASN A 3 17.33 6.88 15.52
C ASN A 3 16.83 6.12 14.27
N ASN A 4 16.32 4.89 14.42
CA ASN A 4 15.83 4.10 13.28
C ASN A 4 14.48 4.59 12.77
N LYS A 5 13.52 4.89 13.66
CA LYS A 5 12.20 5.42 13.28
C LYS A 5 12.30 6.73 12.51
N GLU A 6 13.13 7.65 13.02
CA GLU A 6 13.36 8.95 12.36
C GLU A 6 14.04 8.78 10.99
N THR A 7 14.94 7.79 10.86
CA THR A 7 15.60 7.47 9.58
C THR A 7 14.63 6.86 8.57
N GLU A 8 13.80 5.90 8.99
CA GLU A 8 12.76 5.29 8.15
C GLU A 8 11.75 6.35 7.66
N ARG A 9 11.27 7.21 8.57
CA ARG A 9 10.37 8.32 8.26
C ARG A 9 11.01 9.32 7.30
N ALA A 10 12.29 9.66 7.50
CA ALA A 10 13.02 10.58 6.61
C ALA A 10 13.19 10.01 5.19
N GLU A 11 13.53 8.72 5.06
CA GLU A 11 13.65 8.08 3.74
C GLU A 11 12.29 7.92 3.05
N LEU A 12 11.22 7.65 3.81
CA LEU A 12 9.84 7.69 3.31
C LEU A 12 9.50 9.07 2.74
N HIS A 13 9.67 10.13 3.54
CA HIS A 13 9.37 11.51 3.13
C HIS A 13 10.17 11.91 1.89
N LYS A 14 11.47 11.62 1.88
CA LYS A 14 12.37 11.89 0.75
C LYS A 14 11.94 11.16 -0.52
N THR A 15 11.48 9.93 -0.40
CA THR A 15 10.99 9.15 -1.54
C THR A 15 9.68 9.69 -2.06
N ILE A 16 8.70 9.97 -1.19
CA ILE A 16 7.44 10.60 -1.57
C ILE A 16 7.71 11.94 -2.26
N TRP A 17 8.64 12.74 -1.73
CA TRP A 17 9.04 14.01 -2.34
C TRP A 17 9.69 13.83 -3.73
N ARG A 18 10.54 12.81 -3.90
CA ARG A 18 11.14 12.45 -5.20
C ARG A 18 10.04 12.12 -6.22
N ILE A 19 9.10 11.25 -5.86
CA ILE A 19 7.96 10.88 -6.71
C ILE A 19 7.13 12.14 -7.03
N ALA A 20 6.90 12.99 -6.03
CA ALA A 20 6.12 14.22 -6.19
C ALA A 20 6.77 15.17 -7.21
N ASN A 21 8.10 15.26 -7.26
CA ASN A 21 8.78 16.05 -8.29
C ASN A 21 8.64 15.43 -9.68
N ASP A 22 8.71 14.12 -9.80
CA ASP A 22 8.60 13.41 -11.08
C ASP A 22 7.19 13.45 -11.67
N LEU A 23 6.17 13.51 -10.81
CA LEU A 23 4.76 13.63 -11.19
C LEU A 23 4.27 15.11 -11.21
N ARG A 24 5.07 16.06 -10.71
CA ARG A 24 4.68 17.47 -10.54
C ARG A 24 4.26 18.12 -11.86
N GLY A 25 3.21 18.93 -11.80
CA GLY A 25 2.76 19.77 -12.92
C GLY A 25 1.77 19.10 -13.89
N SER A 26 1.50 17.81 -13.71
CA SER A 26 0.55 17.06 -14.55
C SER A 26 -0.58 16.39 -13.76
N VAL A 27 -0.32 16.15 -12.48
CA VAL A 27 -1.23 15.53 -11.51
C VAL A 27 -1.40 16.53 -10.37
N ASP A 28 -2.63 16.81 -9.94
CA ASP A 28 -2.84 17.65 -8.76
C ASP A 28 -2.43 16.87 -7.50
N GLY A 29 -2.18 17.57 -6.39
CA GLY A 29 -1.67 16.89 -5.20
C GLY A 29 -2.67 15.92 -4.55
N TRP A 30 -3.97 16.01 -4.91
CA TRP A 30 -5.00 15.10 -4.40
C TRP A 30 -4.96 13.77 -5.15
N ASP A 31 -4.94 13.80 -6.49
CA ASP A 31 -4.77 12.57 -7.26
C ASP A 31 -3.41 11.91 -6.96
N PHE A 32 -2.37 12.72 -6.76
CA PHE A 32 -1.03 12.24 -6.42
C PHE A 32 -1.03 11.39 -5.14
N LYS A 33 -1.79 11.81 -4.12
CA LYS A 33 -2.00 11.06 -2.87
C LYS A 33 -2.55 9.67 -3.18
N THR A 34 -3.58 9.57 -4.02
CA THR A 34 -4.18 8.29 -4.40
C THR A 34 -3.18 7.36 -5.08
N TYR A 35 -2.38 7.86 -6.04
CA TYR A 35 -1.37 7.03 -6.70
C TYR A 35 -0.30 6.51 -5.74
N VAL A 36 0.23 7.37 -4.86
CA VAL A 36 1.27 6.98 -3.91
C VAL A 36 0.72 5.97 -2.90
N LEU A 37 -0.43 6.25 -2.28
CA LEU A 37 -1.01 5.37 -1.27
C LEU A 37 -1.49 4.05 -1.87
N GLY A 38 -2.13 4.07 -3.04
CA GLY A 38 -2.60 2.87 -3.72
C GLY A 38 -1.46 1.94 -4.12
N VAL A 39 -0.38 2.47 -4.70
CA VAL A 39 0.79 1.65 -5.08
C VAL A 39 1.58 1.19 -3.84
N LEU A 40 1.67 2.01 -2.79
CA LEU A 40 2.27 1.60 -1.52
C LEU A 40 1.47 0.47 -0.86
N PHE A 41 0.14 0.56 -0.90
CA PHE A 41 -0.76 -0.47 -0.40
C PHE A 41 -0.65 -1.76 -1.20
N TYR A 42 -0.63 -1.67 -2.53
CA TYR A 42 -0.39 -2.82 -3.41
C TYR A 42 0.94 -3.53 -3.11
N ARG A 43 2.03 -2.77 -2.86
CA ARG A 43 3.30 -3.33 -2.39
C ARG A 43 3.15 -4.06 -1.06
N PHE A 44 2.46 -3.44 -0.10
CA PHE A 44 2.21 -4.02 1.23
C PHE A 44 1.49 -5.36 1.16
N ILE A 45 0.34 -5.42 0.48
CA ILE A 45 -0.43 -6.67 0.38
C ILE A 45 0.32 -7.76 -0.40
N SER A 46 1.08 -7.38 -1.43
CA SER A 46 1.94 -8.31 -2.20
C SER A 46 3.01 -8.95 -1.32
N GLU A 47 3.74 -8.13 -0.55
CA GLU A 47 4.78 -8.62 0.36
C GLU A 47 4.18 -9.40 1.53
N ASN A 48 3.04 -8.97 2.09
CA ASN A 48 2.35 -9.69 3.18
C ASN A 48 1.93 -11.09 2.74
N LEU A 49 1.28 -11.20 1.58
CA LEU A 49 0.83 -12.47 1.03
C LEU A 49 2.01 -13.40 0.76
N THR A 50 3.05 -12.88 0.08
CA THR A 50 4.25 -13.64 -0.26
C THR A 50 4.95 -14.17 0.98
N ASN A 51 5.16 -13.32 2.00
CA ASN A 51 5.80 -13.72 3.24
C ASN A 51 4.97 -14.75 4.01
N TYR A 52 3.66 -14.57 4.05
CA TYR A 52 2.74 -15.51 4.68
C TYR A 52 2.83 -16.90 4.05
N LEU A 53 2.64 -17.00 2.73
CA LEU A 53 2.68 -18.28 2.01
C LEU A 53 4.05 -18.94 2.11
N ASN A 54 5.12 -18.15 1.98
CA ASN A 54 6.48 -18.63 2.17
C ASN A 54 6.72 -19.20 3.56
N GLU A 55 6.23 -18.54 4.61
CA GLU A 55 6.39 -19.02 5.97
C GLU A 55 5.60 -20.31 6.21
N GLN A 56 4.36 -20.42 5.72
CA GLN A 56 3.55 -21.63 5.84
C GLN A 56 4.21 -22.83 5.15
N GLU A 57 4.63 -22.68 3.89
CA GLU A 57 5.27 -23.73 3.11
C GLU A 57 6.61 -24.17 3.71
N ARG A 58 7.42 -23.22 4.18
CA ARG A 58 8.70 -23.53 4.85
C ARG A 58 8.48 -24.26 6.16
N ARG A 59 7.46 -23.88 6.94
CA ARG A 59 7.07 -24.61 8.18
C ARG A 59 6.55 -26.01 7.88
N ALA A 60 5.92 -26.23 6.72
CA ALA A 60 5.46 -27.54 6.26
C ALA A 60 6.60 -28.44 5.73
N GLY A 61 7.82 -27.91 5.58
CA GLY A 61 9.03 -28.67 5.20
C GLY A 61 9.65 -28.26 3.87
N ASN A 62 9.06 -27.32 3.13
CA ASN A 62 9.59 -26.82 1.86
C ASN A 62 10.52 -25.63 2.09
N ALA A 63 11.72 -25.88 2.64
CA ALA A 63 12.63 -24.84 3.13
C ALA A 63 13.02 -23.77 2.09
N ASP A 64 13.14 -24.16 0.82
CA ASP A 64 13.52 -23.27 -0.29
C ASP A 64 12.32 -22.70 -1.06
N PHE A 65 11.09 -22.86 -0.56
CA PHE A 65 9.90 -22.36 -1.24
C PHE A 65 9.92 -20.83 -1.35
N ASP A 66 9.53 -20.36 -2.54
CA ASP A 66 9.39 -18.95 -2.87
C ASP A 66 8.17 -18.77 -3.79
N TYR A 67 7.06 -18.31 -3.19
CA TYR A 67 5.80 -18.06 -3.86
C TYR A 67 5.96 -17.14 -5.08
N ALA A 68 6.86 -16.15 -5.01
CA ALA A 68 7.10 -15.22 -6.11
C ALA A 68 7.73 -15.87 -7.35
N ARG A 69 8.24 -17.09 -7.23
CA ARG A 69 8.82 -17.88 -8.34
C ARG A 69 7.92 -18.99 -8.85
N LEU A 70 6.77 -19.19 -8.21
CA LEU A 70 5.80 -20.18 -8.62
C LEU A 70 5.12 -19.75 -9.94
N SER A 71 4.65 -20.72 -10.73
CA SER A 71 3.81 -20.40 -11.89
C SER A 71 2.39 -20.05 -11.41
N ASP A 72 1.69 -19.17 -12.12
CA ASP A 72 0.30 -18.84 -11.78
C ASP A 72 -0.60 -20.08 -11.75
N VAL A 73 -0.36 -21.02 -12.66
CA VAL A 73 -1.10 -22.30 -12.73
C VAL A 73 -0.92 -23.12 -11.45
N ASP A 74 0.30 -23.20 -10.93
CA ASP A 74 0.56 -23.92 -9.69
C ASP A 74 0.11 -23.13 -8.45
N ALA A 75 0.07 -21.79 -8.52
CA ALA A 75 -0.42 -20.95 -7.44
C ALA A 75 -1.93 -21.14 -7.21
N GLU A 76 -2.72 -21.32 -8.28
CA GLU A 76 -4.18 -21.49 -8.19
C GLU A 76 -4.63 -22.57 -7.21
N PHE A 77 -3.83 -23.63 -6.99
CA PHE A 77 -4.14 -24.68 -6.00
C PHE A 77 -4.31 -24.13 -4.57
N GLY A 78 -3.63 -23.03 -4.23
CA GLY A 78 -3.68 -22.41 -2.91
C GLY A 78 -4.73 -21.29 -2.76
N ARG A 79 -5.39 -20.86 -3.84
CA ARG A 79 -6.26 -19.67 -3.84
C ARG A 79 -7.36 -19.74 -2.79
N ALA A 80 -8.14 -20.81 -2.78
CA ALA A 80 -9.34 -20.91 -1.94
C ALA A 80 -9.01 -20.83 -0.43
N GLU A 81 -7.99 -21.55 0.04
CA GLU A 81 -7.59 -21.49 1.46
C GLU A 81 -6.97 -20.13 1.78
N THR A 82 -6.17 -19.58 0.87
CA THR A 82 -5.53 -18.27 1.10
C THR A 82 -6.56 -17.15 1.20
N VAL A 83 -7.60 -17.12 0.33
CA VAL A 83 -8.70 -16.14 0.42
C VAL A 83 -9.44 -16.30 1.74
N LYS A 84 -9.66 -17.51 2.22
CA LYS A 84 -10.33 -17.76 3.50
C LYS A 84 -9.51 -17.26 4.71
N GLU A 85 -8.19 -17.33 4.64
CA GLU A 85 -7.29 -16.92 5.72
C GLU A 85 -6.89 -15.43 5.66
N LYS A 86 -6.74 -14.88 4.45
CA LYS A 86 -6.23 -13.51 4.20
C LYS A 86 -7.25 -12.55 3.66
N GLY A 87 -8.36 -13.04 3.14
CA GLY A 87 -9.44 -12.24 2.57
C GLY A 87 -9.23 -11.84 1.10
N PHE A 88 -8.05 -12.07 0.52
CA PHE A 88 -7.74 -11.75 -0.88
C PHE A 88 -6.66 -12.70 -1.43
N TYR A 89 -6.40 -12.61 -2.73
CA TYR A 89 -5.36 -13.37 -3.41
C TYR A 89 -4.67 -12.55 -4.51
N ILE A 90 -3.38 -12.80 -4.72
CA ILE A 90 -2.56 -12.17 -5.75
C ILE A 90 -1.73 -13.28 -6.41
N LEU A 91 -1.81 -13.41 -7.73
CA LEU A 91 -1.00 -14.41 -8.43
C LEU A 91 0.48 -14.03 -8.42
N PRO A 92 1.41 -15.00 -8.55
CA PRO A 92 2.83 -14.72 -8.64
C PRO A 92 3.17 -13.66 -9.70
N SER A 93 2.63 -13.76 -10.91
CA SER A 93 2.88 -12.77 -11.99
C SER A 93 2.39 -11.36 -11.64
N GLU A 94 1.40 -11.26 -10.76
CA GLU A 94 0.75 -10.03 -10.32
C GLU A 94 1.34 -9.48 -9.02
N LEU A 95 2.35 -10.12 -8.43
CA LEU A 95 3.03 -9.58 -7.24
C LEU A 95 3.81 -8.31 -7.60
N PHE A 96 3.77 -7.32 -6.71
CA PHE A 96 4.48 -6.05 -6.89
C PHE A 96 5.92 -6.19 -7.37
N ALA A 97 6.69 -7.12 -6.78
CA ALA A 97 8.09 -7.36 -7.15
C ALA A 97 8.24 -7.84 -8.60
N ASN A 98 7.36 -8.74 -9.04
CA ASN A 98 7.40 -9.32 -10.38
C ASN A 98 6.93 -8.31 -11.43
N VAL A 99 5.83 -7.59 -11.16
CA VAL A 99 5.35 -6.49 -12.01
C VAL A 99 6.41 -5.41 -12.14
N ARG A 100 7.01 -4.94 -11.03
CA ARG A 100 8.07 -3.95 -11.05
C ARG A 100 9.26 -4.40 -11.91
N SER A 101 9.66 -5.67 -11.82
CA SER A 101 10.78 -6.21 -12.59
C SER A 101 10.54 -6.15 -14.12
N GLY A 102 9.29 -6.37 -14.55
CA GLY A 102 8.88 -6.32 -15.95
C GLY A 102 8.42 -4.94 -16.44
N ALA A 103 8.13 -4.00 -15.53
CA ALA A 103 7.41 -2.75 -15.82
C ALA A 103 8.05 -1.91 -16.94
N ARG A 104 9.38 -1.86 -17.01
CA ARG A 104 10.12 -1.10 -18.06
C ARG A 104 9.97 -1.68 -19.46
N HIS A 105 9.56 -2.94 -19.56
CA HIS A 105 9.41 -3.68 -20.81
C HIS A 105 7.94 -3.92 -21.18
N ASP A 106 7.00 -3.53 -20.32
CA ASP A 106 5.58 -3.62 -20.58
C ASP A 106 5.06 -2.33 -21.24
N ALA A 107 4.78 -2.43 -22.54
CA ALA A 107 4.21 -1.32 -23.31
C ALA A 107 2.79 -0.94 -22.89
N ASN A 108 2.08 -1.83 -22.18
CA ASN A 108 0.69 -1.68 -21.72
C ASN A 108 0.58 -1.77 -20.19
N LEU A 109 1.63 -1.36 -19.46
CA LEU A 109 1.68 -1.43 -17.99
C LEU A 109 0.43 -0.86 -17.28
N ASN A 110 -0.14 0.22 -17.79
CA ASN A 110 -1.41 0.77 -17.30
C ASN A 110 -2.56 -0.26 -17.32
N GLU A 111 -2.72 -1.01 -18.42
CA GLU A 111 -3.75 -2.04 -18.52
C GLU A 111 -3.41 -3.23 -17.64
N THR A 112 -2.14 -3.65 -17.61
CA THR A 112 -1.65 -4.71 -16.73
C THR A 112 -1.98 -4.41 -15.27
N LEU A 113 -1.67 -3.20 -14.78
CA LEU A 113 -2.02 -2.76 -13.43
C LEU A 113 -3.53 -2.69 -13.21
N SER A 114 -4.29 -2.20 -14.19
CA SER A 114 -5.75 -2.15 -14.11
C SER A 114 -6.37 -3.53 -13.94
N HIS A 115 -5.84 -4.53 -14.66
CA HIS A 115 -6.28 -5.92 -14.53
C HIS A 115 -5.91 -6.49 -13.16
N ILE A 116 -4.67 -6.29 -12.71
CA ILE A 116 -4.21 -6.74 -11.39
C ILE A 116 -5.10 -6.20 -10.28
N PHE A 117 -5.42 -4.91 -10.29
CA PHE A 117 -6.29 -4.34 -9.25
C PHE A 117 -7.70 -4.95 -9.29
N ALA A 118 -8.26 -5.16 -10.47
CA ALA A 118 -9.54 -5.83 -10.63
C ALA A 118 -9.49 -7.31 -10.17
N ASP A 119 -8.38 -8.02 -10.42
CA ASP A 119 -8.19 -9.42 -10.04
C ASP A 119 -8.01 -9.56 -8.52
N ILE A 120 -7.32 -8.61 -7.87
CA ILE A 120 -7.22 -8.54 -6.41
C ILE A 120 -8.60 -8.34 -5.78
N GLU A 121 -9.39 -7.38 -6.28
CA GLU A 121 -10.76 -7.17 -5.79
C GLU A 121 -11.68 -8.36 -6.09
N GLY A 122 -11.55 -8.93 -7.28
CA GLY A 122 -12.30 -10.10 -7.73
C GLY A 122 -11.97 -11.36 -6.93
N SER A 123 -10.76 -11.46 -6.37
CA SER A 123 -10.30 -12.64 -5.62
C SER A 123 -11.14 -12.95 -4.38
N ALA A 124 -11.78 -11.93 -3.80
CA ALA A 124 -12.62 -12.02 -2.61
C ALA A 124 -14.11 -12.18 -2.94
N THR A 125 -14.49 -12.27 -4.22
CA THR A 125 -15.91 -12.33 -4.61
C THR A 125 -16.57 -13.59 -4.03
N GLY A 126 -17.64 -13.40 -3.26
CA GLY A 126 -18.37 -14.48 -2.61
C GLY A 126 -17.70 -15.04 -1.35
N SER A 127 -16.61 -14.45 -0.85
CA SER A 127 -16.06 -14.75 0.49
C SER A 127 -16.54 -13.73 1.53
N ASP A 128 -16.29 -14.04 2.81
CA ASP A 128 -16.66 -13.16 3.94
C ASP A 128 -15.95 -11.80 3.90
N SER A 129 -14.84 -11.71 3.17
CA SER A 129 -14.00 -10.52 2.97
C SER A 129 -14.37 -9.68 1.73
N GLU A 130 -15.41 -10.05 0.95
CA GLU A 130 -15.76 -9.31 -0.28
C GLU A 130 -15.95 -7.82 0.00
N GLU A 131 -16.71 -7.48 1.04
CA GLU A 131 -17.02 -6.09 1.39
C GLU A 131 -15.79 -5.29 1.86
N ASP A 132 -14.75 -5.98 2.35
CA ASP A 132 -13.51 -5.34 2.84
C ASP A 132 -12.56 -4.95 1.69
N ILE A 133 -12.62 -5.66 0.56
CA ILE A 133 -11.69 -5.48 -0.57
C ILE A 133 -12.34 -4.79 -1.76
N LYS A 134 -13.67 -4.87 -1.90
CA LYS A 134 -14.39 -4.29 -3.03
C LYS A 134 -14.24 -2.77 -3.11
N GLY A 135 -13.81 -2.28 -4.27
CA GLY A 135 -13.62 -0.85 -4.53
C GLY A 135 -12.37 -0.24 -3.86
N LEU A 136 -11.48 -1.08 -3.33
CA LEU A 136 -10.26 -0.64 -2.65
C LEU A 136 -9.30 0.13 -3.57
N PHE A 137 -9.34 -0.14 -4.87
CA PHE A 137 -8.53 0.52 -5.90
C PHE A 137 -9.35 1.39 -6.86
N ASP A 138 -10.64 1.63 -6.61
CA ASP A 138 -11.55 2.39 -7.51
C ASP A 138 -11.02 3.79 -7.85
N ASP A 139 -10.39 4.46 -6.88
CA ASP A 139 -9.84 5.81 -7.07
C ASP A 139 -8.50 5.82 -7.82
N LEU A 140 -7.85 4.66 -8.00
CA LEU A 140 -6.53 4.52 -8.63
C LEU A 140 -6.63 4.39 -10.16
N ASP A 141 -6.95 5.49 -10.84
CA ASP A 141 -7.06 5.52 -12.31
C ASP A 141 -5.70 5.53 -13.03
N VAL A 142 -5.14 4.34 -13.28
CA VAL A 142 -3.89 4.16 -14.07
C VAL A 142 -4.01 4.57 -15.54
N ASN A 143 -5.23 4.86 -16.02
CA ASN A 143 -5.53 5.30 -17.37
C ASN A 143 -5.80 6.81 -17.47
N SER A 144 -5.64 7.54 -16.38
CA SER A 144 -5.93 8.97 -16.33
C SER A 144 -5.08 9.77 -17.32
N SER A 145 -5.71 10.75 -17.99
CA SER A 145 -4.99 11.74 -18.80
C SER A 145 -4.03 12.60 -17.96
N LYS A 146 -4.21 12.63 -16.63
CA LYS A 146 -3.32 13.33 -15.68
C LYS A 146 -1.95 12.64 -15.58
N LEU A 147 -1.91 11.31 -15.68
CA LEU A 147 -0.66 10.56 -15.79
C LEU A 147 0.03 10.80 -17.15
N GLY A 148 -0.71 11.13 -18.19
CA GLY A 148 -0.13 11.58 -19.45
C GLY A 148 -1.11 11.48 -20.62
N PRO A 149 -0.84 12.23 -21.70
CA PRO A 149 -1.72 12.27 -22.86
C PRO A 149 -1.66 10.99 -23.72
N THR A 150 -0.65 10.14 -23.53
CA THR A 150 -0.46 8.89 -24.28
C THR A 150 -0.14 7.74 -23.32
N VAL A 151 -0.47 6.50 -23.72
CA VAL A 151 -0.16 5.27 -22.97
C VAL A 151 1.33 5.21 -22.60
N ALA A 152 2.22 5.48 -23.55
CA ALA A 152 3.66 5.51 -23.29
C ALA A 152 4.06 6.51 -22.19
N LYS A 153 3.44 7.70 -22.15
CA LYS A 153 3.73 8.71 -21.12
C LYS A 153 3.14 8.36 -19.75
N ARG A 154 1.99 7.70 -19.72
CA ARG A 154 1.41 7.14 -18.49
C ARG A 154 2.34 6.07 -17.93
N ASN A 155 2.76 5.12 -18.78
CA ASN A 155 3.63 4.02 -18.38
C ASN A 155 5.01 4.51 -17.93
N GLU A 156 5.57 5.56 -18.55
CA GLU A 156 6.80 6.20 -18.06
C GLU A 156 6.67 6.67 -16.59
N LYS A 157 5.51 7.24 -16.21
CA LYS A 157 5.26 7.69 -14.84
C LYS A 157 4.94 6.54 -13.88
N LEU A 158 4.16 5.55 -14.33
CA LEU A 158 3.84 4.36 -13.54
C LEU A 158 5.12 3.56 -13.21
N VAL A 159 6.04 3.40 -14.17
CA VAL A 159 7.37 2.82 -13.92
C VAL A 159 8.13 3.58 -12.84
N LYS A 160 8.19 4.92 -12.95
CA LYS A 160 8.87 5.76 -11.93
C LYS A 160 8.23 5.60 -10.55
N LEU A 161 6.91 5.52 -10.49
CA LEU A 161 6.16 5.31 -9.25
C LEU A 161 6.47 3.93 -8.63
N LEU A 162 6.36 2.84 -9.41
CA LEU A 162 6.70 1.49 -8.97
C LEU A 162 8.15 1.40 -8.50
N ASP A 163 9.09 1.98 -9.24
CA ASP A 163 10.50 1.96 -8.86
C ASP A 163 10.76 2.74 -7.58
N ALA A 164 10.19 3.94 -7.47
CA ALA A 164 10.42 4.75 -6.29
C ALA A 164 9.80 4.14 -5.03
N ILE A 165 8.57 3.60 -5.12
CA ILE A 165 7.93 2.89 -4.01
C ILE A 165 8.70 1.61 -3.68
N GLY A 166 9.16 0.87 -4.68
CA GLY A 166 9.92 -0.36 -4.47
C GLY A 166 11.32 -0.13 -3.89
N ASP A 167 11.92 1.04 -4.11
CA ASP A 167 13.20 1.44 -3.51
C ASP A 167 13.07 1.86 -2.04
N LEU A 168 11.85 2.05 -1.53
CA LEU A 168 11.66 2.40 -0.12
C LEU A 168 12.28 1.33 0.77
N PRO A 169 13.18 1.70 1.70
CA PRO A 169 13.73 0.79 2.69
C PRO A 169 12.69 0.56 3.80
N LEU A 170 11.58 -0.06 3.42
CA LEU A 170 10.61 -0.61 4.36
C LEU A 170 11.28 -1.84 4.96
N ALA A 171 11.34 -1.93 6.30
CA ALA A 171 12.15 -2.90 7.05
C ALA A 171 12.09 -4.34 6.49
N SER A 172 12.90 -4.60 5.47
CA SER A 172 13.08 -5.89 4.82
C SER A 172 14.25 -6.59 5.51
N ARG A 173 14.21 -6.63 6.85
CA ARG A 173 15.08 -7.48 7.66
C ARG A 173 14.16 -8.43 8.40
N GLU A 174 14.05 -9.63 7.84
CA GLU A 174 13.53 -10.85 8.47
C GLU A 174 12.06 -10.86 8.98
N GLY A 175 11.33 -9.74 8.98
CA GLY A 175 9.94 -9.68 9.46
C GLY A 175 8.91 -8.93 8.59
N GLY A 176 9.29 -8.41 7.41
CA GLY A 176 8.38 -7.69 6.51
C GLY A 176 7.77 -6.39 7.08
N PHE A 177 6.74 -5.84 6.43
CA PHE A 177 6.03 -4.64 6.87
C PHE A 177 5.45 -4.73 8.30
N THR A 178 5.27 -5.93 8.85
CA THR A 178 4.78 -6.14 10.22
C THR A 178 5.80 -5.78 11.30
N GLU A 179 7.08 -5.60 10.95
CA GLU A 179 8.13 -5.13 11.86
C GLU A 179 8.57 -3.68 11.60
N SER A 180 7.91 -2.94 10.68
CA SER A 180 8.26 -1.52 10.47
C SER A 180 8.07 -0.75 11.77
N THR A 181 9.10 -0.02 12.19
CA THR A 181 9.08 0.63 13.50
C THR A 181 8.20 1.89 13.53
N ILE A 182 7.72 2.32 12.36
CA ILE A 182 6.81 3.44 12.12
C ILE A 182 5.46 2.95 11.58
N ASP A 183 4.38 3.71 11.84
CA ASP A 183 3.13 3.57 11.09
C ASP A 183 3.37 4.15 9.69
N LEU A 184 3.79 3.29 8.76
CA LEU A 184 4.20 3.70 7.43
C LEU A 184 3.07 4.40 6.65
N PHE A 185 1.84 3.89 6.75
CA PHE A 185 0.71 4.43 6.03
C PHE A 185 0.25 5.75 6.65
N GLY A 186 0.19 5.84 7.97
CA GLY A 186 -0.08 7.09 8.68
C GLY A 186 0.96 8.17 8.36
N ASP A 187 2.25 7.84 8.43
CA ASP A 187 3.35 8.77 8.12
C ASP A 187 3.32 9.21 6.65
N ALA A 188 3.08 8.28 5.72
CA ALA A 188 2.95 8.60 4.29
C ALA A 188 1.75 9.52 4.03
N TYR A 189 0.60 9.20 4.63
CA TYR A 189 -0.63 9.98 4.52
C TYR A 189 -0.42 11.40 5.06
N GLU A 190 0.10 11.54 6.27
CA GLU A 190 0.35 12.83 6.90
C GLU A 190 1.29 13.69 6.04
N TYR A 191 2.40 13.10 5.57
CA TYR A 191 3.36 13.81 4.74
C TYR A 191 2.76 14.26 3.41
N LEU A 192 1.97 13.40 2.75
CA LEU A 192 1.26 13.74 1.52
C LEU A 192 0.27 14.90 1.75
N MET A 193 -0.46 14.90 2.86
CA MET A 193 -1.39 15.97 3.21
C MET A 193 -0.66 17.29 3.51
N GLN A 194 0.48 17.25 4.23
CA GLN A 194 1.34 18.42 4.46
C GLN A 194 1.89 18.99 3.15
N MET A 195 2.34 18.14 2.23
CA MET A 195 2.78 18.56 0.89
C MET A 195 1.62 19.18 0.09
N TYR A 196 0.41 18.63 0.16
CA TYR A 196 -0.76 19.20 -0.51
C TYR A 196 -1.08 20.61 0.03
N ALA A 197 -1.17 20.75 1.36
CA ALA A 197 -1.52 22.02 2.00
C ALA A 197 -0.52 23.14 1.67
N SER A 198 0.78 22.82 1.62
CA SER A 198 1.84 23.77 1.27
C SER A 198 1.84 24.16 -0.23
N THR A 199 1.34 23.29 -1.12
CA THR A 199 1.39 23.51 -2.57
C THR A 199 0.08 24.07 -3.14
N ALA A 200 -1.07 23.69 -2.59
CA ALA A 200 -2.39 24.01 -3.15
C ALA A 200 -2.97 25.35 -2.69
N GLY A 201 -2.44 25.97 -1.62
CA GLY A 201 -3.00 27.19 -1.02
C GLY A 201 -4.46 27.05 -0.53
N LYS A 202 -5.00 25.82 -0.59
CA LYS A 202 -6.34 25.43 -0.16
C LYS A 202 -6.14 24.28 0.81
N SER A 203 -6.52 24.48 2.07
CA SER A 203 -6.72 23.37 3.00
C SER A 203 -7.99 22.64 2.54
N GLY A 204 -7.83 21.59 1.73
CA GLY A 204 -8.91 20.60 1.58
C GLY A 204 -9.26 20.14 2.99
N GLY A 205 -10.54 20.23 3.36
CA GLY A 205 -11.03 20.14 4.75
C GLY A 205 -10.87 18.77 5.44
N GLU A 206 -9.98 17.91 4.95
CA GLU A 206 -9.57 16.70 5.65
C GLU A 206 -8.48 17.06 6.66
N PHE A 207 -8.83 16.98 7.94
CA PHE A 207 -7.89 17.13 9.03
C PHE A 207 -7.35 15.75 9.40
N TYR A 208 -6.02 15.59 9.36
CA TYR A 208 -5.33 14.46 9.96
C TYR A 208 -5.05 14.76 11.43
N THR A 209 -5.34 13.83 12.34
CA THR A 209 -4.99 13.96 13.76
C THR A 209 -3.52 13.58 13.94
N PRO A 210 -2.62 14.50 14.36
CA PRO A 210 -1.21 14.19 14.57
C PRO A 210 -1.02 13.04 15.55
N GLN A 211 0.01 12.22 15.32
CA GLN A 211 0.25 11.00 16.09
C GLN A 211 0.32 11.26 17.60
N GLU A 212 0.97 12.34 18.04
CA GLU A 212 1.10 12.69 19.45
C GLU A 212 -0.25 13.04 20.08
N VAL A 213 -1.17 13.62 19.31
CA VAL A 213 -2.53 13.93 19.75
C VAL A 213 -3.35 12.64 19.83
N SER A 214 -3.24 11.77 18.82
CA SER A 214 -3.92 10.47 18.80
C SER A 214 -3.49 9.59 19.97
N GLU A 215 -2.18 9.49 20.24
CA GLU A 215 -1.63 8.73 21.35
C GLU A 215 -2.11 9.28 22.71
N LEU A 216 -2.14 10.61 22.85
CA LEU A 216 -2.65 11.24 24.07
C LEU A 216 -4.14 10.91 24.30
N LEU A 217 -4.97 11.02 23.26
CA LEU A 217 -6.40 10.71 23.34
C LEU A 217 -6.63 9.22 23.63
N ALA A 218 -5.89 8.32 22.99
CA ALA A 218 -5.92 6.89 23.26
C ALA A 218 -5.58 6.62 24.74
N ARG A 219 -4.48 7.19 25.24
CA ARG A 219 -4.07 7.07 26.65
C ARG A 219 -5.15 7.56 27.61
N ILE A 220 -5.77 8.70 27.32
CA ILE A 220 -6.86 9.28 28.14
C ILE A 220 -8.09 8.36 28.16
N THR A 221 -8.50 7.82 27.01
CA THR A 221 -9.74 7.02 26.89
C THR A 221 -9.64 5.63 27.52
N VAL A 222 -8.43 5.13 27.75
CA VAL A 222 -8.15 3.83 28.38
C VAL A 222 -7.70 3.93 29.84
N VAL A 223 -7.60 5.13 30.43
CA VAL A 223 -7.18 5.28 31.84
C VAL A 223 -8.08 4.44 32.76
N GLY A 224 -7.44 3.59 33.57
CA GLY A 224 -8.14 2.75 34.55
C GLY A 224 -8.89 1.56 33.96
N LYS A 225 -8.77 1.31 32.66
CA LYS A 225 -9.35 0.13 31.99
C LYS A 225 -8.27 -0.94 31.82
N SER A 226 -8.57 -2.17 32.22
CA SER A 226 -7.76 -3.35 31.93
C SER A 226 -8.12 -4.00 30.59
N GLU A 227 -9.32 -3.73 30.08
CA GLU A 227 -9.82 -4.22 28.80
C GLU A 227 -10.68 -3.16 28.10
N VAL A 228 -10.66 -3.18 26.77
CA VAL A 228 -11.46 -2.30 25.90
C VAL A 228 -12.28 -3.18 24.98
N ASN A 229 -13.61 -3.09 25.06
CA ASN A 229 -14.52 -3.90 24.26
C ASN A 229 -14.82 -3.26 22.89
N LYS A 230 -15.13 -1.96 22.87
CA LYS A 230 -15.46 -1.23 21.64
C LYS A 230 -14.84 0.15 21.66
N VAL A 231 -14.36 0.59 20.51
CA VAL A 231 -13.91 1.95 20.23
C VAL A 231 -14.81 2.52 19.14
N TYR A 232 -15.18 3.79 19.24
CA TYR A 232 -16.07 4.43 18.29
C TYR A 232 -15.59 5.86 18.04
N ASP A 233 -15.39 6.19 16.76
CA ASP A 233 -15.14 7.54 16.28
C ASP A 233 -16.15 7.86 15.15
N PRO A 234 -17.12 8.76 15.40
CA PRO A 234 -18.16 9.10 14.43
C PRO A 234 -17.65 9.90 13.22
N ALA A 235 -16.39 10.36 13.24
CA ALA A 235 -15.79 11.18 12.20
C ALA A 235 -14.32 10.78 11.98
N CYS A 236 -14.06 9.47 11.89
CA CYS A 236 -12.72 8.89 11.93
C CYS A 236 -11.78 9.30 10.79
N GLY A 237 -12.30 9.83 9.68
CA GLY A 237 -11.48 10.28 8.54
C GLY A 237 -10.56 9.16 8.06
N SER A 238 -9.24 9.35 8.19
CA SER A 238 -8.21 8.36 7.85
C SER A 238 -8.18 7.13 8.76
N GLY A 239 -8.96 7.10 9.85
CA GLY A 239 -8.98 6.01 10.83
C GLY A 239 -7.77 5.96 11.76
N SER A 240 -6.77 6.84 11.58
CA SER A 240 -5.49 6.79 12.31
C SER A 240 -5.61 7.01 13.82
N LEU A 241 -6.68 7.62 14.31
CA LEU A 241 -6.95 7.73 15.75
C LEU A 241 -7.44 6.41 16.37
N LEU A 242 -8.06 5.54 15.56
CA LEU A 242 -8.63 4.27 16.02
C LEU A 242 -7.59 3.13 16.06
N LEU A 243 -6.50 3.27 15.30
CA LEU A 243 -5.38 2.32 15.22
C LEU A 243 -4.37 2.56 16.36
#